data_AF-L0P8T1-F1
#
_entry.id   AF-L0P8T1-F1
#
_cell.length_a   1.000
_cell.length_b   1.000
_cell.length_c   1.000
_cell.angle_alpha   90.00
_cell.angle_beta   90.00
_cell.angle_gamma   90.00
#
_symmetry.space_group_name_H-M   'P 1'
#
loop_
_entity.id
_entity.type
_entity.pdbx_description
1 polymer ?
#
loop_
_entity_poly.entity_id
_entity_poly.type
_entity_poly.pdbx_seq_one_letter_code
_entity_poly.pdbx_strand_id
1 'polypeptide(L)'
;MTVFPYIHIYCPCSDSSIDLQENNPFSNPLGILDDRINTENPRSSFSHHPLQNLYFCEECYAIRCPRCIQEETISYFCPNCLFEVPRSNITNYGNRKV
;
A
#
# COMPACT_ATOMS: atom_id res chain seq x y z
N MET A 1 -4.15 2.59 -31.60
CA MET A 1 -3.93 2.34 -30.16
C MET A 1 -4.90 3.21 -29.39
N THR A 2 -6.02 2.65 -28.93
CA THR A 2 -7.00 3.38 -28.12
C THR A 2 -6.50 3.42 -26.69
N VAL A 3 -6.00 4.58 -26.25
CA VAL A 3 -5.61 4.81 -24.86
C VAL A 3 -6.89 4.93 -24.05
N PHE A 4 -7.20 3.91 -23.24
CA PHE A 4 -8.28 4.02 -22.27
C PHE A 4 -7.82 4.92 -21.11
N PRO A 5 -8.64 5.87 -20.65
CA PRO A 5 -8.27 6.71 -19.52
C PRO A 5 -8.21 5.86 -18.25
N TYR A 6 -7.08 5.91 -17.54
CA TYR A 6 -6.89 5.23 -16.26
C TYR A 6 -6.98 6.24 -15.12
N ILE A 7 -7.87 5.97 -14.17
CA ILE A 7 -7.99 6.77 -12.94
C ILE A 7 -7.01 6.24 -11.89
N HIS A 8 -6.24 7.15 -11.31
CA HIS A 8 -5.36 6.87 -10.18
C HIS A 8 -5.81 7.72 -8.99
N ILE A 9 -5.89 7.08 -7.82
CA ILE A 9 -6.31 7.70 -6.58
C ILE A 9 -5.07 7.87 -5.71
N TYR A 10 -4.92 9.07 -5.16
CA TYR A 10 -3.85 9.38 -4.23
C TYR A 10 -4.15 8.80 -2.84
N CYS A 11 -3.18 8.13 -2.23
CA CYS A 11 -3.22 7.71 -0.85
C CYS A 11 -2.07 8.38 -0.07
N PRO A 12 -2.34 9.05 1.07
CA PRO A 12 -1.33 9.73 1.87
C PRO A 12 -0.37 8.77 2.60
N CYS A 13 -0.47 7.46 2.36
CA CYS A 13 0.30 6.42 3.03
C CYS A 13 1.83 6.52 2.85
N SER A 14 2.31 7.35 1.91
CA SER A 14 3.74 7.60 1.69
C SER A 14 4.31 8.81 2.45
N ASP A 15 3.47 9.72 2.96
CA ASP A 15 3.92 10.95 3.65
C ASP A 15 3.88 10.82 5.19
N SER A 16 3.41 9.68 5.69
CA SER A 16 3.12 9.40 7.10
C SER A 16 4.32 9.45 8.06
N SER A 17 5.52 9.82 7.61
CA SER A 17 6.74 9.84 8.44
C SER A 17 7.30 11.23 8.77
N ILE A 18 6.66 12.33 8.36
CA ILE A 18 7.25 13.68 8.55
C ILE A 18 6.56 14.50 9.67
N ASP A 19 5.29 14.28 10.02
CA ASP A 19 4.57 15.17 10.96
C ASP A 19 4.31 14.60 12.36
N LEU A 20 5.27 13.87 12.94
CA LEU A 20 5.26 13.56 14.39
C LEU A 20 6.33 14.35 15.18
N GLN A 21 6.84 15.46 14.63
CA GLN A 21 7.61 16.45 15.39
C GLN A 21 6.85 17.78 15.55
N GLU A 22 5.62 17.72 16.05
CA GLU A 22 5.04 18.85 16.79
C GLU A 22 5.78 19.00 18.13
N ASN A 23 6.92 19.68 18.12
CA ASN A 23 7.52 20.30 19.31
C ASN A 23 8.49 21.43 18.90
N ASN A 24 8.04 22.34 18.04
CA ASN A 24 8.75 23.61 17.87
C ASN A 24 7.75 24.79 17.75
N PRO A 25 7.53 25.58 18.81
CA PRO A 25 6.56 26.68 18.81
C PRO A 25 7.00 27.93 17.99
N PHE A 26 7.85 27.75 16.97
CA PHE A 26 8.40 28.86 16.16
C PHE A 26 8.29 28.68 14.64
N SER A 27 7.36 27.84 14.17
CA SER A 27 7.09 27.68 12.74
C SER A 27 5.97 28.63 12.30
N ASN A 28 6.36 29.79 11.79
CA ASN A 28 5.64 30.75 10.95
C ASN A 28 4.11 30.51 10.70
N PRO A 29 3.22 31.45 11.07
CA PRO A 29 1.75 31.31 10.92
C PRO A 29 1.24 31.52 9.47
N LEU A 30 2.11 31.41 8.47
CA LEU A 30 1.78 31.58 7.05
C LEU A 30 2.57 30.64 6.13
N GLY A 31 3.00 29.48 6.65
CA GLY A 31 3.49 28.40 5.81
C GLY A 31 2.32 27.67 5.19
N ILE A 32 1.84 28.15 4.04
CA ILE A 32 1.06 27.32 3.12
C ILE A 32 1.98 26.15 2.78
N LEU A 33 1.83 25.02 3.48
CA LEU A 33 2.30 23.74 2.97
C LEU A 33 1.63 23.64 1.60
N ASP A 34 2.44 23.72 0.56
CA ASP A 34 1.98 23.51 -0.80
C ASP A 34 1.61 22.02 -0.85
N ASP A 35 0.43 21.65 -0.33
CA ASP A 35 -0.21 20.32 -0.38
C ASP A 35 -0.51 19.88 -1.84
N ARG A 36 0.11 20.57 -2.80
CA ARG A 36 0.15 20.22 -4.20
C ARG A 36 1.14 19.09 -4.37
N ILE A 37 0.60 17.88 -4.31
CA ILE A 37 1.30 16.65 -4.73
C ILE A 37 1.89 16.88 -6.12
N ASN A 38 3.21 16.99 -6.19
CA ASN A 38 3.93 17.14 -7.45
C ASN A 38 3.83 15.82 -8.24
N THR A 39 2.84 15.72 -9.13
CA THR A 39 2.60 14.54 -9.98
C THR A 39 3.81 14.18 -10.87
N GLU A 40 4.66 15.15 -11.17
CA GLU A 40 5.91 14.98 -11.94
C GLU A 40 7.06 14.36 -11.13
N ASN A 41 6.94 14.30 -9.81
CA ASN A 41 7.96 13.67 -8.97
C ASN A 41 7.81 12.15 -9.06
N PRO A 42 8.85 11.37 -9.42
CA PRO A 42 8.77 9.90 -9.46
C PRO A 42 8.39 9.28 -8.11
N ARG A 43 8.56 10.01 -7.00
CA ARG A 43 8.07 9.56 -5.69
C ARG A 43 6.54 9.57 -5.57
N SER A 44 5.85 10.46 -6.28
CA SER A 44 4.39 10.52 -6.29
C SER A 44 3.76 9.27 -6.91
N SER A 45 4.47 8.57 -7.80
CA SER A 45 4.00 7.32 -8.39
C SER A 45 3.76 6.20 -7.36
N PHE A 46 4.39 6.28 -6.17
CA PHE A 46 4.21 5.29 -5.10
C PHE A 46 3.05 5.60 -4.15
N SER A 47 2.43 6.78 -4.25
CA SER A 47 1.23 7.15 -3.51
C SER A 47 -0.03 7.12 -4.38
N HIS A 48 0.11 7.00 -5.70
CA HIS A 48 -0.99 6.84 -6.64
C HIS A 48 -1.28 5.36 -6.92
N HIS A 49 -2.53 4.95 -6.73
CA HIS A 49 -2.96 3.57 -6.98
C HIS A 49 -4.21 3.52 -7.88
N PRO A 50 -4.30 2.53 -8.79
CA PRO A 50 -5.52 2.32 -9.56
C PRO A 50 -6.65 1.80 -8.65
N LEU A 51 -7.90 2.10 -9.01
CA LEU A 51 -9.07 1.70 -8.22
C LEU A 51 -9.14 0.19 -7.93
N GLN A 52 -8.68 -0.64 -8.87
CA GLN A 52 -8.70 -2.10 -8.77
C GLN A 52 -7.83 -2.65 -7.64
N ASN A 53 -6.82 -1.89 -7.20
CA ASN A 53 -5.87 -2.32 -6.18
C ASN A 53 -6.17 -1.71 -4.80
N LEU A 54 -7.31 -1.03 -4.66
CA LEU A 54 -7.70 -0.35 -3.43
C LEU A 54 -8.73 -1.18 -2.66
N TYR A 55 -8.62 -1.14 -1.34
CA TYR A 55 -9.52 -1.85 -0.43
C TYR A 55 -10.46 -0.87 0.26
N PHE A 56 -11.70 -1.27 0.52
CA PHE A 56 -12.62 -0.49 1.35
C PHE A 56 -12.59 -1.01 2.78
N CYS A 57 -12.34 -0.13 3.74
CA CYS A 57 -12.41 -0.45 5.16
C CYS A 57 -13.80 -0.04 5.70
N GLU A 58 -14.60 -1.02 6.12
CA GLU A 58 -15.95 -0.79 6.64
C GLU A 58 -15.96 -0.10 8.01
N GLU A 59 -14.90 -0.27 8.81
CA GLU A 59 -14.78 0.37 10.12
C GLU A 59 -14.46 1.86 10.01
N CYS A 60 -13.55 2.21 9.09
CA CYS A 60 -13.11 3.60 8.87
C CYS A 60 -13.96 4.35 7.83
N TYR A 61 -14.85 3.66 7.11
CA TYR A 61 -15.57 4.19 5.94
C TYR A 61 -14.64 4.88 4.93
N ALA A 62 -13.46 4.30 4.71
CA ALA A 62 -12.40 4.92 3.92
C ALA A 62 -11.68 3.89 3.03
N ILE A 63 -11.16 4.36 1.90
CA ILE A 63 -10.36 3.55 0.98
C ILE A 63 -8.92 3.44 1.51
N ARG A 64 -8.33 2.24 1.42
CA ARG A 64 -6.96 1.91 1.86
C ARG A 64 -6.11 1.38 0.71
N CYS A 65 -4.88 1.86 0.62
CA CYS A 65 -3.86 1.35 -0.31
C CYS A 65 -3.34 -0.03 0.17
N PRO A 66 -2.75 -0.86 -0.71
CA PRO A 66 -2.07 -2.10 -0.31
C PRO A 66 -0.93 -1.89 0.69
N ARG A 67 -0.42 -0.65 0.82
CA ARG A 67 0.60 -0.30 1.83
C ARG A 67 0.00 0.04 3.21
N CYS A 68 -1.29 0.42 3.27
CA CYS A 68 -1.99 0.72 4.52
C CYS A 68 -2.48 -0.54 5.23
N ILE A 69 -2.66 -1.63 4.49
CA ILE A 69 -3.15 -2.89 5.03
C ILE A 69 -1.97 -3.83 5.29
N GLN A 70 -2.14 -4.71 6.26
CA GLN A 70 -1.20 -5.79 6.52
C GLN A 70 -1.71 -7.07 5.87
N GLU A 71 -0.91 -7.65 4.99
CA GLU A 71 -1.21 -8.94 4.37
C GLU A 71 -0.85 -10.08 5.33
N GLU A 72 -1.75 -11.05 5.50
CA GLU A 72 -1.52 -12.25 6.30
C GLU A 72 -1.59 -13.50 5.44
N THR A 73 -0.62 -14.40 5.60
CA THR A 73 -0.59 -15.68 4.90
C THR A 73 -1.49 -16.71 5.60
N ILE A 74 -2.68 -16.94 5.06
CA ILE A 74 -3.68 -17.85 5.63
C ILE A 74 -3.25 -19.31 5.48
N SER A 75 -2.97 -19.77 4.26
CA SER A 75 -2.57 -21.14 3.97
C SER A 75 -1.55 -21.20 2.83
N TYR A 76 -0.90 -22.35 2.71
CA TYR A 76 0.05 -22.62 1.65
C TYR A 76 -0.47 -23.79 0.82
N PHE A 77 -0.30 -23.73 -0.49
CA PHE A 77 -0.76 -24.79 -1.38
C PHE A 77 0.28 -25.10 -2.45
N CYS A 78 0.20 -26.30 -3.02
CA CYS A 78 1.02 -26.68 -4.17
C CYS A 78 0.31 -26.27 -5.48
N PRO A 79 0.94 -25.49 -6.37
CA PRO A 79 0.30 -25.07 -7.62
C PRO A 79 0.05 -26.23 -8.61
N ASN A 80 0.76 -27.36 -8.45
CA ASN A 80 0.59 -28.53 -9.32
C ASN A 80 -0.54 -29.47 -8.85
N CYS A 81 -0.71 -29.64 -7.53
CA CYS A 81 -1.67 -30.60 -6.98
C CYS A 81 -2.89 -29.95 -6.31
N LEU A 82 -2.89 -28.62 -6.14
CA LEU A 82 -3.94 -27.83 -5.49
C LEU A 82 -4.31 -28.30 -4.06
N PHE A 83 -3.39 -29.00 -3.39
CA PHE A 83 -3.53 -29.42 -2.00
C PHE A 83 -2.91 -28.41 -1.04
N GLU A 84 -3.59 -28.20 0.08
CA GLU A 84 -3.09 -27.44 1.21
C GLU A 84 -1.91 -28.19 1.85
N VAL A 85 -0.81 -27.48 2.06
CA VAL A 85 0.40 -28.00 2.69
C VAL A 85 0.49 -27.37 4.08
N PRO A 86 0.50 -28.17 5.16
CA PRO A 86 0.65 -27.63 6.50
C PRO A 86 2.01 -26.94 6.65
N ARG A 87 2.05 -25.86 7.45
CA ARG A 87 3.25 -25.01 7.64
C ARG A 87 4.50 -25.81 8.04
N SER A 88 4.34 -26.89 8.82
CA SER A 88 5.43 -27.79 9.26
C SER A 88 6.18 -28.47 8.11
N ASN A 89 5.48 -28.75 7.01
CA ASN A 89 6.10 -29.38 5.83
C ASN A 89 6.89 -28.34 5.00
N ILE A 90 6.64 -27.05 5.17
CA ILE A 90 7.24 -26.01 4.33
C ILE A 90 8.61 -25.61 4.86
N THR A 91 8.72 -25.49 6.18
CA THR A 91 9.99 -25.25 6.88
C THR A 91 10.99 -26.38 6.69
N ASN A 92 10.52 -27.63 6.58
CA ASN A 92 11.40 -28.80 6.49
C ASN A 92 11.97 -29.05 5.07
N TYR A 93 11.26 -28.64 4.01
CA TYR A 93 11.67 -28.84 2.60
C TYR A 93 12.14 -27.56 1.88
N GLY A 94 12.20 -26.42 2.58
CA GLY A 94 12.77 -25.18 2.03
C GLY A 94 12.01 -24.61 0.83
N ASN A 95 10.70 -24.39 0.95
CA ASN A 95 9.83 -23.79 -0.08
C ASN A 95 9.90 -24.45 -1.49
N ARG A 96 10.35 -25.71 -1.60
CA ARG A 96 10.36 -26.47 -2.86
C ARG A 96 9.82 -27.87 -2.60
N LYS A 97 8.96 -28.37 -3.50
CA LYS A 97 8.69 -29.80 -3.63
C LYS A 97 9.65 -30.37 -4.67
N VAL A 98 10.26 -31.51 -4.36
CA VAL A 98 10.88 -32.41 -5.36
C VAL A 98 9.77 -33.27 -5.94
#